data_AF-A0A285NSI0-F1
#
_entry.id   AF-A0A285NSI0-F1
#
_cell.length_a   1.000
_cell.length_b   1.000
_cell.length_c   1.000
_cell.angle_alpha   90.00
_cell.angle_beta   90.00
_cell.angle_gamma   90.00
#
_symmetry.space_group_name_H-M   'P 1'
#
loop_
_entity.id
_entity.type
_entity.pdbx_description
1 polymer ?
#
loop_
_entity_poly.entity_id
_entity_poly.type
_entity_poly.pdbx_seq_one_letter_code
_entity_poly.pdbx_strand_id
1 'polypeptide(L)'
;MFNLLPIIGTVVDKVANIIDQTVEDKDLAARIKSQIQLTILTKEYENIKKELEAKRDIVVAEATGHSWLQRNWRPITMLVFVYIIAHNFIIAPLFNLKYLPIPPDMWELLKLGMGGYIIGRTVEKSGPTIVEKIAQVFKKGE
;
A
#
# COMPACT_ATOMS: atom_id res chain seq x y z
N MET A 1 -15.53 12.18 12.12
CA MET A 1 -15.84 10.74 12.25
C MET A 1 -17.30 10.65 12.67
N PHE A 2 -18.22 10.47 11.74
CA PHE A 2 -19.66 10.40 12.03
C PHE A 2 -19.97 9.06 12.70
N ASN A 3 -20.26 9.09 14.00
CA ASN A 3 -20.69 7.92 14.77
C ASN A 3 -22.15 7.58 14.41
N LEU A 4 -22.34 6.77 13.38
CA LEU A 4 -23.66 6.25 12.95
C LEU A 4 -24.09 4.99 13.70
N LEU A 5 -23.15 4.32 14.39
CA LEU A 5 -23.40 3.13 15.22
C LEU A 5 -24.52 3.29 16.26
N PRO A 6 -24.63 4.40 17.04
CA PRO A 6 -25.71 4.53 18.03
C PRO A 6 -27.09 4.77 17.41
N ILE A 7 -27.15 5.37 16.20
CA ILE A 7 -28.41 5.68 15.51
C ILE A 7 -29.01 4.40 14.91
N ILE A 8 -28.15 3.49 14.42
CA ILE A 8 -28.57 2.19 13.89
C ILE A 8 -29.11 1.31 15.03
N GLY A 9 -28.47 1.31 16.20
CA GLY A 9 -28.96 0.59 17.37
C GLY A 9 -30.39 1.00 17.76
N THR A 10 -30.68 2.30 17.78
CA THR A 10 -32.01 2.80 18.15
C THR A 10 -33.10 2.49 17.12
N VAL A 11 -32.75 2.37 15.84
CA VAL A 11 -33.70 2.00 14.78
C VAL A 11 -33.97 0.49 14.81
N VAL A 12 -32.94 -0.32 15.05
CA VAL A 12 -33.06 -1.79 15.17
C VAL A 12 -33.92 -2.16 16.38
N ASP A 13 -33.75 -1.49 17.52
CA ASP A 13 -34.55 -1.75 18.73
C ASP A 13 -36.03 -1.40 18.56
N LYS A 14 -36.34 -0.33 17.82
CA LYS A 14 -37.73 0.05 17.52
C LYS A 14 -38.41 -0.94 16.57
N VAL A 15 -37.69 -1.40 15.55
CA VAL A 15 -38.19 -2.43 14.62
C VAL A 15 -38.35 -3.76 15.35
N ALA A 16 -37.45 -4.10 16.27
CA ALA A 16 -37.54 -5.33 17.06
C ALA A 16 -38.78 -5.38 17.96
N ASN A 17 -39.13 -4.27 18.62
CA ASN A 17 -40.32 -4.17 19.47
C ASN A 17 -41.64 -4.24 18.69
N ILE A 18 -41.69 -3.69 17.48
CA ILE A 18 -42.90 -3.73 16.63
C ILE A 18 -43.14 -5.15 16.09
N ILE A 19 -42.07 -5.87 15.76
CA ILE A 19 -42.14 -7.26 15.29
C ILE A 19 -42.61 -8.19 16.42
N ASP A 20 -42.10 -8.00 17.64
CA ASP A 20 -42.51 -8.80 18.81
C ASP A 20 -43.98 -8.52 19.23
N GLN A 21 -44.54 -7.36 18.87
CA GLN A 21 -45.96 -7.04 19.10
C GLN A 21 -46.91 -7.54 17.99
N THR A 22 -46.41 -7.81 16.78
CA THR A 22 -47.26 -8.11 15.60
C THR A 22 -47.21 -9.58 15.19
N VAL A 23 -46.25 -10.38 15.69
CA VAL A 23 -46.03 -11.77 15.27
C VAL A 23 -46.06 -12.69 16.48
N GLU A 24 -47.13 -13.47 16.65
CA GLU A 24 -47.25 -14.50 17.71
C GLU A 24 -46.24 -15.66 17.55
N ASP A 25 -45.64 -15.83 16.36
CA ASP A 25 -44.74 -16.92 16.03
C ASP A 25 -43.25 -16.48 16.08
N LYS A 26 -42.59 -16.75 17.22
CA LYS A 26 -41.20 -16.32 17.52
C LYS A 26 -40.17 -16.80 16.48
N ASP A 27 -40.45 -17.89 15.78
CA ASP A 27 -39.55 -18.47 14.77
C ASP A 27 -39.51 -17.64 13.47
N LEU A 28 -40.65 -17.09 13.05
CA LEU A 28 -40.76 -16.22 11.88
C LEU A 28 -40.11 -14.85 12.15
N ALA A 29 -40.33 -14.30 13.35
CA ALA A 29 -39.69 -13.06 13.79
C ALA A 29 -38.16 -13.18 13.84
N ALA A 30 -37.63 -14.30 14.33
CA ALA A 30 -36.19 -14.56 14.36
C ALA A 30 -35.58 -14.69 12.94
N ARG A 31 -36.28 -15.36 12.02
CA ARG A 31 -35.84 -15.47 10.61
C ARG A 31 -35.86 -14.14 9.86
N ILE A 32 -36.87 -13.31 10.10
CA ILE A 32 -36.97 -11.98 9.50
C ILE A 32 -35.88 -11.05 10.06
N LYS A 33 -35.63 -11.07 11.38
CA LYS A 33 -34.53 -10.32 12.01
C LYS A 33 -33.16 -10.74 11.45
N SER A 34 -32.93 -12.04 11.26
CA SER A 34 -31.70 -12.58 10.67
C SER A 34 -31.49 -12.12 9.22
N GLN A 35 -32.52 -12.20 8.37
CA GLN A 35 -32.42 -11.75 6.97
C GLN A 35 -32.19 -10.24 6.84
N ILE A 36 -32.82 -9.44 7.70
CA ILE A 36 -32.61 -7.98 7.73
C ILE A 36 -31.18 -7.66 8.16
N GLN A 37 -30.65 -8.33 9.20
CA GLN A 37 -29.26 -8.16 9.64
C GLN A 37 -28.26 -8.53 8.53
N LEU A 38 -28.46 -9.67 7.85
CA LEU A 38 -27.59 -10.08 6.74
C LEU A 38 -27.63 -9.08 5.57
N THR A 39 -28.81 -8.53 5.27
CA THR A 39 -28.99 -7.54 4.19
C THR A 39 -28.34 -6.19 4.53
N ILE A 40 -28.41 -5.77 5.80
CA ILE A 40 -27.76 -4.54 6.28
C ILE A 40 -26.24 -4.72 6.24
N LEU A 41 -25.73 -5.84 6.77
CA LEU A 41 -24.30 -6.15 6.75
C LEU A 41 -23.77 -6.18 5.32
N THR A 42 -24.44 -6.89 4.39
CA THR A 42 -23.98 -6.93 2.98
C THR A 42 -23.97 -5.56 2.32
N LYS A 43 -25.00 -4.73 2.53
CA LYS A 43 -25.02 -3.36 2.01
C LYS A 43 -23.93 -2.47 2.63
N GLU A 44 -23.66 -2.61 3.92
CA GLU A 44 -22.57 -1.90 4.59
C GLU A 44 -21.21 -2.33 4.04
N TYR A 45 -21.00 -3.64 3.85
CA TYR A 45 -19.80 -4.19 3.22
C TYR A 45 -19.61 -3.64 1.81
N GLU A 46 -20.66 -3.54 0.99
CA GLU A 46 -20.58 -2.94 -0.35
C GLU A 46 -20.23 -1.45 -0.31
N ASN A 47 -20.82 -0.68 0.62
CA ASN A 47 -20.53 0.75 0.76
C ASN A 47 -19.09 0.98 1.24
N ILE A 48 -18.63 0.22 2.24
CA ILE A 48 -17.26 0.26 2.75
C ILE A 48 -16.28 -0.12 1.63
N LYS A 49 -16.61 -1.13 0.83
CA LYS A 49 -15.80 -1.54 -0.33
C LYS A 49 -15.70 -0.43 -1.37
N LYS A 50 -16.81 0.23 -1.72
CA LYS A 50 -16.82 1.37 -2.65
C LYS A 50 -16.01 2.56 -2.13
N GLU A 51 -16.10 2.86 -0.83
CA GLU A 51 -15.26 3.92 -0.22
C GLU A 51 -13.77 3.56 -0.23
N LEU A 52 -13.44 2.30 0.07
CA LEU A 52 -12.08 1.78 -0.02
C LEU A 52 -11.54 1.83 -1.44
N GLU A 53 -12.33 1.45 -2.43
CA GLU A 53 -11.98 1.53 -3.85
C GLU A 53 -11.76 2.98 -4.28
N ALA A 54 -12.65 3.91 -3.92
CA ALA A 54 -12.49 5.32 -4.22
C ALA A 54 -11.24 5.93 -3.57
N LYS A 55 -10.97 5.61 -2.29
CA LYS A 55 -9.75 6.03 -1.59
C LYS A 55 -8.50 5.41 -2.21
N ARG A 56 -8.56 4.13 -2.59
CA ARG A 56 -7.49 3.45 -3.30
C ARG A 56 -7.21 4.13 -4.63
N ASP A 57 -8.24 4.48 -5.39
CA ASP A 57 -8.08 5.11 -6.70
C ASP A 57 -7.54 6.54 -6.58
N ILE A 58 -7.89 7.28 -5.52
CA ILE A 58 -7.26 8.58 -5.20
C ILE A 58 -5.78 8.38 -4.84
N VAL A 59 -5.45 7.45 -3.93
CA VAL A 59 -4.06 7.16 -3.54
C VAL A 59 -3.26 6.64 -4.72
N VAL A 60 -3.86 5.83 -5.59
CA VAL A 60 -3.24 5.37 -6.82
C VAL A 60 -3.08 6.53 -7.77
N ALA A 61 -4.05 7.43 -7.95
CA ALA A 61 -3.91 8.63 -8.78
C ALA A 61 -2.82 9.59 -8.24
N GLU A 62 -2.69 9.73 -6.92
CA GLU A 62 -1.63 10.50 -6.26
C GLU A 62 -0.26 9.83 -6.39
N ALA A 63 -0.18 8.52 -6.14
CA ALA A 63 1.06 7.74 -6.25
C ALA A 63 1.51 7.51 -7.69
N THR A 64 0.56 7.47 -8.64
CA THR A 64 0.83 7.43 -10.08
C THR A 64 0.97 8.83 -10.68
N GLY A 65 0.71 9.88 -9.89
CA GLY A 65 0.75 11.29 -10.24
C GLY A 65 2.09 11.76 -10.79
N HIS A 66 2.27 11.56 -12.09
CA HIS A 66 2.84 12.45 -13.11
C HIS A 66 4.11 13.29 -12.91
N SER A 67 4.76 13.36 -11.75
CA SER A 67 6.05 14.05 -11.67
C SER A 67 7.13 13.15 -12.24
N TRP A 68 7.47 13.38 -13.51
CA TRP A 68 8.65 12.80 -14.15
C TRP A 68 9.87 12.91 -13.24
N LEU A 69 9.98 14.01 -12.50
CA LEU A 69 11.05 14.24 -11.53
C LEU A 69 10.97 13.27 -10.34
N GLN A 70 9.79 12.95 -9.78
CA GLN A 70 9.64 11.96 -8.71
C GLN A 70 9.93 10.52 -9.15
N ARG A 71 9.83 10.20 -10.45
CA ARG A 71 10.22 8.88 -10.95
C ARG A 71 11.71 8.81 -11.32
N ASN A 72 12.25 9.91 -11.83
CA ASN A 72 13.61 9.98 -12.35
C ASN A 72 14.63 10.56 -11.37
N TRP A 73 14.23 11.10 -10.21
CA TRP A 73 15.21 11.66 -9.26
C TRP A 73 16.23 10.61 -8.82
N ARG A 74 15.84 9.33 -8.69
CA ARG A 74 16.76 8.24 -8.33
C ARG A 74 17.84 8.02 -9.42
N PRO A 75 17.49 7.77 -10.69
CA PRO A 75 18.48 7.79 -11.77
C PRO A 75 19.29 9.09 -11.85
N ILE A 76 18.65 10.25 -11.69
CA ILE A 76 19.31 11.56 -11.76
C ILE A 76 20.36 11.69 -10.66
N THR A 77 20.06 11.31 -9.41
CA THR A 77 21.05 11.34 -8.33
C THR A 77 22.26 10.46 -8.62
N MET A 78 22.06 9.27 -9.20
CA MET A 78 23.16 8.41 -9.62
C MET A 78 23.98 9.03 -10.76
N LEU A 79 23.33 9.66 -11.75
CA LEU A 79 24.04 10.35 -12.83
C LEU A 79 24.87 11.53 -12.31
N VAL A 80 24.37 12.27 -11.32
CA VAL A 80 25.13 13.35 -10.66
C VAL A 80 26.36 12.79 -9.94
N PHE A 81 26.24 11.70 -9.19
CA PHE A 81 27.41 11.07 -8.56
C PHE A 81 28.43 10.56 -9.57
N VAL A 82 27.98 9.90 -10.64
CA VAL A 82 28.86 9.45 -11.74
C VAL A 82 29.53 10.63 -12.41
N TYR A 83 28.82 11.74 -12.62
CA TYR A 83 29.39 12.96 -13.19
C TYR A 83 30.46 13.57 -12.28
N ILE A 84 30.26 13.62 -10.97
CA ILE A 84 31.26 14.13 -10.01
C ILE A 84 32.54 13.27 -10.06
N ILE A 85 32.40 11.95 -10.12
CA ILE A 85 33.52 11.01 -10.25
C ILE A 85 34.21 11.19 -11.60
N ALA A 86 33.46 11.24 -12.70
CA ALA A 86 34.01 11.43 -14.05
C ALA A 86 34.70 12.79 -14.20
N HIS A 87 34.15 13.85 -13.60
CA HIS A 87 34.75 15.16 -13.61
C HIS A 87 36.12 15.16 -12.93
N ASN A 88 36.21 14.56 -11.74
CA ASN A 88 37.45 14.50 -10.98
C ASN A 88 38.49 13.55 -11.61
N PHE A 89 38.10 12.32 -11.96
CA PHE A 89 39.05 11.29 -12.36
C PHE A 89 39.34 11.23 -13.87
N ILE A 90 38.50 11.85 -14.71
CA ILE A 90 38.64 11.81 -16.17
C ILE A 90 38.83 13.22 -16.72
N ILE A 91 37.87 14.11 -16.49
CA ILE A 91 37.85 15.44 -17.12
C ILE A 91 38.96 16.34 -16.56
N ALA A 92 39.13 16.40 -15.24
CA ALA A 92 40.13 17.23 -14.59
C ALA A 92 41.58 16.89 -15.01
N PRO A 93 42.03 15.60 -15.05
CA PRO A 93 43.37 15.27 -15.52
C PRO A 93 43.55 15.45 -17.04
N LEU A 94 42.51 15.26 -17.86
CA LEU A 94 42.60 15.46 -19.31
C LEU A 94 42.71 16.95 -19.71
N PHE A 95 42.04 17.83 -18.99
CA PHE A 95 41.94 19.26 -19.31
C PHE A 95 42.69 20.16 -18.32
N ASN A 96 43.48 19.58 -17.42
CA ASN A 96 44.23 20.27 -16.37
C ASN A 96 43.34 21.20 -15.51
N LEU A 97 42.09 20.79 -15.26
CA LEU A 97 41.11 21.53 -14.46
C LEU A 97 41.28 21.24 -12.96
N LYS A 98 40.73 22.11 -12.12
CA LYS A 98 40.79 21.95 -10.66
C LYS A 98 40.06 20.68 -10.22
N TYR A 99 40.74 19.90 -9.38
CA TYR A 99 40.14 18.80 -8.65
C TYR A 99 39.17 19.33 -7.60
N LEU A 100 37.99 18.73 -7.51
CA LEU A 100 37.04 18.97 -6.43
C LEU A 100 37.28 17.91 -5.35
N PRO A 101 37.75 18.27 -4.15
CA PRO A 101 37.97 17.30 -3.08
C PRO A 101 36.64 16.65 -2.69
N ILE A 102 36.54 15.34 -2.91
CA ILE A 102 35.39 14.53 -2.54
C ILE A 102 35.55 14.12 -1.07
N PRO A 103 34.61 14.48 -0.16
CA PRO A 103 34.64 14.00 1.21
C PRO A 103 34.59 12.47 1.26
N PRO A 104 35.32 11.81 2.18
CA PRO A 104 35.32 10.35 2.31
C PRO A 104 33.91 9.79 2.53
N ASP A 105 33.07 10.50 3.28
CA ASP A 105 31.67 10.12 3.57
C ASP A 105 30.80 10.03 2.31
N MET A 106 31.16 10.73 1.23
CA MET A 106 30.43 10.66 -0.05
C MET A 106 30.48 9.24 -0.65
N TRP A 107 31.60 8.52 -0.46
CA TRP A 107 31.76 7.15 -0.92
C TRP A 107 30.89 6.18 -0.12
N GLU A 108 30.71 6.44 1.17
CA GLU A 108 29.81 5.66 2.03
C GLU A 108 28.35 5.88 1.64
N LEU A 109 27.96 7.14 1.42
CA LEU A 109 26.62 7.48 0.93
C LEU A 109 26.30 6.83 -0.43
N LEU A 110 27.27 6.78 -1.35
CA LEU A 110 27.11 6.10 -2.64
C LEU A 110 26.91 4.60 -2.47
N LYS A 111 27.73 3.94 -1.64
CA LYS A 111 27.59 2.51 -1.33
C LYS A 111 26.27 2.19 -0.65
N LEU A 112 25.82 3.04 0.28
CA LEU A 112 24.53 2.90 0.94
C LEU A 112 23.36 3.08 -0.04
N GLY A 113 23.44 4.08 -0.92
CA GLY A 113 22.41 4.34 -1.93
C GLY A 113 22.30 3.21 -2.97
N MET A 114 23.43 2.71 -3.47
CA MET A 114 23.47 1.56 -4.38
C MET A 114 23.07 0.25 -3.69
N GLY A 115 23.62 0.00 -2.50
CA GLY A 115 23.35 -1.20 -1.71
C GLY A 115 21.88 -1.30 -1.32
N GLY A 116 21.28 -0.21 -0.84
CA GLY A 116 19.85 -0.15 -0.51
C GLY A 116 18.95 -0.38 -1.73
N TYR A 117 19.33 0.11 -2.92
CA TYR A 117 18.57 -0.15 -4.15
C TYR A 117 18.65 -1.61 -4.59
N ILE A 118 19.85 -2.19 -4.59
CA ILE A 118 20.08 -3.58 -5.00
C ILE A 118 19.35 -4.52 -4.05
N ILE A 119 19.44 -4.29 -2.73
CA ILE A 119 18.72 -5.07 -1.73
C ILE A 119 17.21 -4.94 -1.93
N GLY A 120 16.68 -3.73 -2.10
CA GLY A 120 15.24 -3.51 -2.33
C GLY A 120 14.71 -4.23 -3.57
N ARG A 121 15.43 -4.12 -4.71
CA ARG A 121 15.11 -4.85 -5.95
C ARG A 121 15.21 -6.37 -5.79
N THR A 122 16.13 -6.85 -4.97
CA THR A 122 16.34 -8.27 -4.71
C THR A 122 15.20 -8.83 -3.87
N VAL A 123 14.75 -8.09 -2.85
CA VAL A 123 13.59 -8.46 -2.02
C VAL A 123 12.30 -8.45 -2.85
N GLU A 124 12.08 -7.42 -3.68
CA GLU A 124 10.90 -7.33 -4.55
C GLU A 124 10.80 -8.50 -5.54
N LYS A 125 11.93 -8.93 -6.11
CA LYS A 125 11.96 -10.06 -7.05
C LYS A 125 11.92 -11.43 -6.37
N SER A 126 12.62 -11.59 -5.24
CA SER A 126 12.78 -12.89 -4.58
C SER A 126 11.63 -13.21 -3.63
N GLY A 127 10.95 -12.20 -3.09
CA GLY A 127 9.81 -12.35 -2.19
C GLY A 127 8.71 -13.29 -2.74
N PRO A 128 8.16 -13.04 -3.94
CA PRO A 128 7.11 -13.90 -4.49
C PRO A 128 7.61 -15.33 -4.77
N THR A 129 8.85 -15.49 -5.27
CA THR A 129 9.44 -16.81 -5.53
C THR A 129 9.66 -17.63 -4.25
N ILE A 130 10.02 -16.98 -3.14
CA ILE A 130 10.17 -17.65 -1.83
C ILE A 130 8.82 -18.14 -1.32
N VAL A 131 7.77 -17.31 -1.42
CA VAL A 131 6.40 -17.71 -1.03
C VAL A 131 5.90 -18.87 -1.88
N GLU A 132 6.15 -18.85 -3.19
CA GLU A 132 5.80 -19.93 -4.12
C GLU A 132 6.51 -21.24 -3.77
N LYS A 133 7.82 -21.19 -3.48
CA LYS A 133 8.59 -22.37 -3.07
C LYS A 133 8.10 -22.94 -1.73
N ILE A 134 7.78 -22.08 -0.76
CA ILE A 134 7.21 -22.51 0.52
C ILE A 134 5.85 -23.19 0.29
N ALA A 135 4.96 -22.59 -0.51
CA ALA A 135 3.65 -23.16 -0.81
C ALA A 135 3.75 -24.52 -1.54
N GLN A 136 4.74 -24.70 -2.42
CA GLN A 136 5.01 -25.99 -3.09
C GLN A 136 5.50 -27.06 -2.13
N VAL A 137 6.31 -26.71 -1.13
CA VAL A 137 6.79 -27.66 -0.10
C VAL A 137 5.61 -28.15 0.76
N PHE A 138 4.70 -27.25 1.15
CA PHE A 138 3.50 -27.63 1.89
C PHE A 138 2.53 -28.49 1.07
N LYS A 139 2.37 -28.23 -0.23
CA LYS A 139 1.51 -29.04 -1.12
C LYS A 139 2.05 -30.43 -1.46
N LYS A 140 3.35 -30.68 -1.26
CA LYS A 140 4.00 -31.95 -1.60
C LYS A 140 4.21 -32.86 -0.38
N GLY A 141 3.83 -32.36 0.81
CA GLY A 141 3.88 -33.08 2.09
C GLY A 141 2.55 -33.70 2.53
N GLU A 142 1.48 -33.54 1.75
CA GLU A 142 0.24 -34.34 1.81
C GLU A 142 0.27 -35.39 0.69
#